data_AF-A0ABD3V399-F1
#
_entry.id   AF-A0ABD3V399-F1
#
_cell.length_a   1.000
_cell.length_b   1.000
_cell.length_c   1.000
_cell.angle_alpha   90.00
_cell.angle_beta   90.00
_cell.angle_gamma   90.00
#
_symmetry.space_group_name_H-M   'P 1'
#
loop_
_entity.id
_entity.type
_entity.pdbx_description
1 polymer ?
#
loop_
_entity_poly.entity_id
_entity_poly.type
_entity_poly.pdbx_seq_one_letter_code
_entity_poly.pdbx_strand_id
1 'polypeptide(L)'
;MNKRPLNVYIWERRHDNSFSFGHASFSLSDGTYISWWPSSDSNLLSKAFGTTGTYTRSLEEDIELQDKRQPDAVFTLTSCVDEAAIHRWWKSFKTGSSYSGIKQNCCSVVFQALVNGSVLHLFPDNERSYWESVSVWRQSYLNDFLTAMCLHIEEHEKRKRERFIDSICLIVLVGLLSLVLSKTLTFIIGIFYSRT
;
A
#
# COMPACT_ATOMS: atom_id res chain seq x y z
N MET A 1 -15.94 7.91 -13.76
CA MET A 1 -14.53 7.87 -14.24
C MET A 1 -13.86 6.68 -13.60
N ASN A 2 -13.23 5.80 -14.38
CA ASN A 2 -12.49 4.67 -13.81
C ASN A 2 -11.25 5.22 -13.10
N LYS A 3 -11.20 5.06 -11.78
CA LYS A 3 -10.07 5.47 -10.95
C LYS A 3 -8.84 4.68 -11.41
N ARG A 4 -7.74 5.37 -11.73
CA ARG A 4 -6.51 4.68 -12.15
C ARG A 4 -5.97 3.83 -10.99
N PRO A 5 -5.34 2.68 -11.26
CA PRO A 5 -4.66 1.93 -10.21
C PRO A 5 -3.53 2.76 -9.62
N LEU A 6 -3.28 2.56 -8.33
CA LEU A 6 -2.13 3.12 -7.64
C LEU A 6 -0.97 2.13 -7.76
N ASN A 7 0.18 2.62 -8.20
CA ASN A 7 1.32 1.77 -8.55
C ASN A 7 2.60 2.25 -7.86
N VAL A 8 3.38 1.31 -7.35
CA VAL A 8 4.78 1.52 -6.95
C VAL A 8 5.68 0.91 -8.01
N TYR A 9 6.64 1.68 -8.51
CA TYR A 9 7.60 1.27 -9.53
C TYR A 9 8.96 1.10 -8.88
N ILE A 10 9.60 -0.05 -9.08
CA ILE A 10 10.92 -0.36 -8.54
C ILE A 10 11.89 -0.62 -9.68
N TRP A 11 13.03 0.05 -9.62
CA TRP A 11 14.19 -0.17 -10.47
C TRP A 11 15.33 -0.69 -9.59
N GLU A 12 15.67 -1.96 -9.71
CA GLU A 12 16.80 -2.57 -9.05
C GLU A 12 18.13 -1.95 -9.51
N ARG A 13 19.12 -2.07 -8.62
CA ARG A 13 20.49 -1.69 -8.93
C ARG A 13 21.08 -2.66 -9.93
N ARG A 14 21.69 -2.15 -11.00
CA ARG A 14 22.54 -2.95 -11.88
C ARG A 14 24.00 -2.88 -11.44
N HIS A 15 24.69 -4.02 -11.55
CA HIS A 15 26.09 -4.18 -11.17
C HIS A 15 27.08 -3.59 -12.18
N ASP A 16 26.60 -3.18 -13.36
CA ASP A 16 27.39 -2.63 -14.46
C ASP A 16 27.86 -1.18 -14.22
N ASN A 17 27.14 -0.42 -13.39
CA ASN A 17 27.49 0.93 -13.00
C ASN A 17 27.59 1.05 -11.47
N SER A 18 28.78 1.38 -10.97
CA SER A 18 29.11 1.55 -9.54
C SER A 18 28.31 2.64 -8.81
N PHE A 19 27.44 3.37 -9.53
CA PHE A 19 26.70 4.54 -9.04
C PHE A 19 25.17 4.41 -9.12
N SER A 20 24.66 3.27 -9.59
CA SER A 20 23.23 2.97 -9.53
C SER A 20 22.89 2.56 -8.09
N PHE A 21 22.16 3.38 -7.34
CA PHE A 21 21.59 2.95 -6.06
C PHE A 21 20.26 2.23 -6.24
N GLY A 22 19.84 1.96 -7.49
CA GLY A 22 18.45 1.67 -7.88
C GLY A 22 17.54 2.90 -7.69
N HIS A 23 16.24 2.74 -7.98
CA HIS A 23 15.24 3.80 -7.84
C HIS A 23 13.86 3.25 -7.48
N ALA A 24 13.02 4.10 -6.90
CA ALA A 24 11.64 3.77 -6.60
C ALA A 24 10.76 5.01 -6.76
N SER A 25 9.57 4.83 -7.30
CA SER A 25 8.58 5.90 -7.42
C SER A 25 7.16 5.37 -7.29
N PHE A 26 6.20 6.28 -7.20
CA PHE A 26 4.85 5.98 -6.78
C PHE A 26 3.83 6.88 -7.48
N SER A 27 2.80 6.30 -8.09
CA SER A 27 1.72 7.03 -8.76
C SER A 27 0.38 6.83 -8.06
N LEU A 28 -0.28 7.93 -7.72
CA LEU A 28 -1.66 7.94 -7.22
C LEU A 28 -2.67 7.91 -8.37
N SER A 29 -3.91 7.56 -8.03
CA SER A 29 -5.01 7.44 -8.98
C SER A 29 -5.46 8.75 -9.62
N ASP A 30 -5.18 9.89 -8.96
CA ASP A 30 -5.48 11.25 -9.44
C ASP A 30 -4.42 11.77 -10.42
N GLY A 31 -3.38 10.97 -10.70
CA GLY A 31 -2.26 11.34 -11.56
C GLY A 31 -1.09 11.97 -10.82
N THR A 32 -1.18 12.15 -9.50
CA THR A 32 -0.03 12.60 -8.70
C THR A 32 1.09 11.58 -8.77
N TYR A 33 2.28 12.05 -9.13
CA TYR A 33 3.50 11.26 -9.18
C TYR A 33 4.46 11.67 -8.05
N ILE A 34 5.03 10.67 -7.38
CA ILE A 34 5.95 10.80 -6.27
C ILE A 34 7.23 10.08 -6.66
N SER A 35 8.28 10.84 -6.90
CA SER A 35 9.61 10.36 -7.24
C SER A 35 10.62 11.36 -6.72
N TRP A 36 11.68 10.88 -6.10
CA TRP A 36 12.64 11.73 -5.39
C TRP A 36 14.07 11.39 -5.78
N TRP A 37 14.75 12.38 -6.35
CA TRP A 37 16.09 12.24 -6.91
C TRP A 37 17.05 13.23 -6.25
N PRO A 38 18.36 12.95 -6.24
CA PRO A 38 19.33 13.98 -5.93
C PRO A 38 19.36 15.03 -7.07
N SER A 39 19.65 16.29 -6.74
CA SER A 39 19.92 17.30 -7.77
C SER A 39 21.08 16.88 -8.69
N SER A 40 20.98 17.21 -9.99
CA SER A 40 21.98 16.88 -11.03
C SER A 40 23.38 17.38 -10.69
N ASP A 41 23.46 18.53 -10.02
CA ASP A 41 24.71 19.27 -9.82
C ASP A 41 25.50 18.78 -8.58
N SER A 42 25.02 17.74 -7.92
CA SER A 42 25.59 17.24 -6.68
C SER A 42 26.66 16.16 -6.91
N ASN A 43 27.80 16.33 -6.26
CA ASN A 43 28.87 15.33 -6.26
C ASN A 43 28.48 14.09 -5.41
N LEU A 44 29.20 12.98 -5.57
CA LEU A 44 28.86 11.69 -4.93
C LEU A 44 28.75 11.76 -3.41
N LEU A 45 29.66 12.48 -2.74
CA LEU A 45 29.62 12.68 -1.29
C LEU A 45 28.37 13.45 -0.87
N SER A 46 28.00 14.51 -1.59
CA SER A 46 26.77 15.26 -1.33
C SER A 46 25.51 14.43 -1.63
N LYS A 47 25.52 13.56 -2.64
CA LYS A 47 24.39 12.63 -2.88
C LYS A 47 24.20 11.65 -1.72
N ALA A 48 25.29 11.16 -1.14
CA ALA A 48 25.24 10.24 -0.01
C ALA A 48 24.81 10.93 1.30
N PHE A 49 25.39 12.09 1.62
CA PHE A 49 25.27 12.72 2.93
C PHE A 49 24.27 13.88 3.01
N GLY A 50 23.84 14.45 1.87
CA GLY A 50 22.87 15.54 1.86
C GLY A 50 23.08 16.48 0.67
N THR A 51 22.03 16.66 -0.13
CA THR A 51 21.97 17.63 -1.22
C THR A 51 20.53 18.14 -1.38
N THR A 52 20.32 19.17 -2.19
CA THR A 52 18.98 19.55 -2.63
C THR A 52 18.35 18.38 -3.39
N GLY A 53 17.17 17.96 -2.98
CA GLY A 53 16.40 16.97 -3.73
C GLY A 53 15.66 17.61 -4.88
N THR A 54 15.45 16.84 -5.94
CA THR A 54 14.57 17.16 -7.04
C THR A 54 13.51 16.06 -7.16
N TYR A 55 12.45 16.33 -7.90
CA TYR A 55 11.38 15.37 -8.15
C TYR A 55 11.00 15.38 -9.63
N THR A 56 10.63 14.22 -10.15
CA THR A 56 10.02 14.09 -11.46
C THR A 56 8.50 14.17 -11.37
N ARG A 57 7.86 14.45 -12.49
CA ARG A 57 6.41 14.67 -12.59
C ARG A 57 5.67 13.49 -13.19
N SER A 58 6.37 12.53 -13.79
CA SER A 58 5.75 11.37 -14.42
C SER A 58 6.68 10.15 -14.50
N LEU A 59 6.07 9.00 -14.79
CA LEU A 59 6.79 7.74 -15.04
C LEU A 59 7.72 7.84 -16.25
N GLU A 60 7.30 8.54 -17.29
CA GLU A 60 8.09 8.72 -18.50
C GLU A 60 9.38 9.51 -18.23
N GLU A 61 9.33 10.53 -17.36
CA GLU A 61 10.52 11.25 -16.91
C GLU A 61 11.49 10.33 -16.14
N ASP A 62 10.98 9.48 -15.24
CA ASP A 62 11.80 8.50 -14.50
C ASP A 62 12.42 7.46 -15.45
N ILE A 63 11.68 7.00 -16.47
CA ILE A 63 12.18 6.06 -17.48
C ILE A 63 13.32 6.72 -18.28
N GLU A 64 13.18 7.98 -18.69
CA GLU A 64 14.24 8.69 -19.43
C GLU A 64 15.50 8.87 -18.56
N LEU A 65 15.34 9.23 -17.28
CA LEU A 65 16.45 9.33 -16.32
C LEU A 65 17.10 7.98 -15.98
N GLN A 66 16.39 6.87 -16.24
CA GLN A 66 16.87 5.50 -16.07
C GLN A 66 17.40 4.91 -17.39
N ASP A 67 17.91 5.74 -18.30
CA ASP A 67 18.44 5.32 -19.60
C ASP A 67 17.40 4.53 -20.42
N LYS A 68 16.15 5.00 -20.41
CA LYS A 68 14.98 4.41 -21.10
C LYS A 68 14.58 3.03 -20.57
N ARG A 69 15.03 2.68 -19.37
CA ARG A 69 14.73 1.40 -18.74
C ARG A 69 13.38 1.40 -18.04
N GLN A 70 12.61 0.36 -18.31
CA GLN A 70 11.35 0.08 -17.61
C GLN A 70 11.60 -0.34 -16.15
N PRO A 71 10.64 -0.13 -15.24
CA PRO A 71 10.70 -0.69 -13.89
C PRO A 71 10.90 -2.21 -13.93
N ASP A 72 11.74 -2.74 -13.05
CA ASP A 72 11.96 -4.18 -12.92
C ASP A 72 10.79 -4.85 -12.17
N ALA A 73 10.12 -4.09 -11.29
CA ALA A 73 8.89 -4.53 -10.64
C ALA A 73 7.87 -3.39 -10.56
N VAL A 74 6.59 -3.76 -10.64
CA VAL A 74 5.44 -2.84 -10.48
C VAL A 74 4.46 -3.46 -9.50
N PHE A 75 4.21 -2.78 -8.38
CA PHE A 75 3.23 -3.19 -7.38
C PHE A 75 1.97 -2.36 -7.52
N THR A 76 0.89 -3.01 -7.92
CA THR A 76 -0.44 -2.39 -7.99
C THR A 76 -1.13 -2.55 -6.64
N LEU A 77 -1.32 -1.46 -5.90
CA LEU A 77 -2.00 -1.50 -4.60
C LEU A 77 -3.46 -1.10 -4.79
N THR A 78 -4.37 -1.90 -4.23
CA THR A 78 -5.80 -1.63 -4.29
C THR A 78 -6.35 -1.43 -2.87
N SER A 79 -7.30 -0.49 -2.75
CA SER A 79 -8.25 -0.28 -1.64
C SER A 79 -7.74 -0.01 -0.21
N CYS A 80 -6.45 -0.11 0.10
CA CYS A 80 -5.93 -0.01 1.48
C CYS A 80 -5.11 1.26 1.79
N VAL A 81 -4.94 2.17 0.82
CA VAL A 81 -4.09 3.34 0.94
C VAL A 81 -4.93 4.62 0.97
N ASP A 82 -4.72 5.49 1.97
CA ASP A 82 -5.31 6.84 2.00
C ASP A 82 -4.56 7.79 1.07
N GLU A 83 -4.92 7.77 -0.21
CA GLU A 83 -4.32 8.61 -1.25
C GLU A 83 -4.43 10.11 -0.94
N ALA A 84 -5.51 10.53 -0.27
CA ALA A 84 -5.70 11.93 0.07
C ALA A 84 -4.69 12.39 1.13
N ALA A 85 -4.39 11.52 2.12
CA ALA A 85 -3.33 11.76 3.08
C ALA A 85 -1.95 11.80 2.42
N ILE A 86 -1.67 10.88 1.49
CA ILE A 86 -0.42 10.89 0.73
C ILE A 86 -0.26 12.17 -0.08
N HIS A 87 -1.30 12.60 -0.80
CA HIS A 87 -1.27 13.81 -1.59
C HIS A 87 -0.96 15.05 -0.73
N ARG A 88 -1.61 15.19 0.43
CA ARG A 88 -1.34 16.28 1.38
C ARG A 88 0.09 16.25 1.90
N TRP A 89 0.56 15.07 2.30
CA TRP A 89 1.93 14.87 2.75
C TRP A 89 2.94 15.25 1.66
N TRP A 90 2.74 14.77 0.42
CA TRP A 90 3.66 15.04 -0.69
C TRP A 90 3.77 16.52 -1.02
N LYS A 91 2.65 17.25 -0.97
CA LYS A 91 2.63 18.71 -1.16
C LYS A 91 3.52 19.42 -0.13
N SER A 92 3.46 19.01 1.13
CA SER A 92 4.28 19.58 2.20
C SER A 92 5.74 19.13 2.14
N PHE A 93 5.98 17.86 1.78
CA PHE A 93 7.30 17.26 1.73
C PHE A 93 8.20 18.00 0.71
N LYS A 94 7.69 18.26 -0.50
CA LYS A 94 8.47 18.87 -1.59
C LYS A 94 8.99 20.27 -1.31
N THR A 95 8.39 21.02 -0.37
CA THR A 95 8.72 22.43 -0.13
C THR A 95 9.77 22.65 0.97
N GLY A 96 10.34 21.59 1.56
CA GLY A 96 11.28 21.74 2.68
C GLY A 96 12.24 20.57 2.87
N SER A 97 12.33 19.68 1.89
CA SER A 97 13.05 18.41 2.02
C SER A 97 14.38 18.41 1.26
N SER A 98 15.45 17.94 1.90
CA SER A 98 16.72 17.62 1.26
C SER A 98 16.76 16.15 0.83
N TYR A 99 17.54 15.83 -0.19
CA TYR A 99 17.86 14.46 -0.55
C TYR A 99 19.06 13.96 0.26
N SER A 100 18.99 12.73 0.75
CA SER A 100 20.13 12.01 1.33
C SER A 100 20.05 10.54 0.93
N GLY A 101 21.08 10.02 0.27
CA GLY A 101 21.13 8.60 -0.13
C GLY A 101 20.96 7.61 1.02
N ILE A 102 21.27 8.03 2.25
CA ILE A 102 21.19 7.19 3.46
C ILE A 102 19.87 7.37 4.20
N LYS A 103 19.39 8.62 4.38
CA LYS A 103 18.24 8.92 5.24
C LYS A 103 16.95 9.27 4.50
N GLN A 104 17.08 9.85 3.30
CA GLN A 104 15.97 10.45 2.56
C GLN A 104 16.19 10.29 1.04
N ASN A 105 16.22 9.03 0.62
CA ASN A 105 16.33 8.59 -0.76
C ASN A 105 14.96 8.22 -1.34
N CYS A 106 14.90 7.89 -2.63
CA CYS A 106 13.68 7.50 -3.33
C CYS A 106 12.88 6.40 -2.60
N CYS A 107 13.54 5.34 -2.13
CA CYS A 107 12.89 4.23 -1.44
C CYS A 107 12.28 4.66 -0.10
N SER A 108 13.02 5.43 0.69
CA SER A 108 12.49 5.96 1.97
C SER A 108 11.32 6.92 1.76
N VAL A 109 11.31 7.70 0.68
CA VAL A 109 10.21 8.61 0.34
C VAL A 109 8.97 7.83 -0.05
N VAL A 110 9.09 6.76 -0.85
CA VAL A 110 7.96 5.87 -1.15
C VAL A 110 7.44 5.20 0.12
N PHE A 111 8.31 4.68 0.99
CA PHE A 111 7.89 4.13 2.27
C PHE A 111 7.15 5.16 3.13
N GLN A 112 7.69 6.36 3.31
CA GLN A 112 7.05 7.44 4.06
C GLN A 112 5.70 7.83 3.46
N ALA A 113 5.58 7.86 2.12
CA ALA A 113 4.32 8.09 1.45
C ALA A 113 3.29 7.05 1.88
N LEU A 114 3.63 5.76 1.80
CA LEU A 114 2.75 4.66 2.18
C LEU A 114 2.38 4.72 3.68
N VAL A 115 3.33 5.02 4.56
CA VAL A 115 3.07 5.22 6.00
C VAL A 115 2.07 6.35 6.23
N ASN A 116 2.21 7.48 5.53
CA ASN A 116 1.24 8.58 5.60
C ASN A 116 -0.12 8.20 4.96
N GLY A 117 -0.12 7.25 4.02
CA GLY A 117 -1.31 6.56 3.51
C GLY A 117 -1.88 5.50 4.46
N SER A 118 -1.39 5.47 5.71
CA SER A 118 -1.81 4.60 6.80
C SER A 118 -1.51 3.11 6.64
N VAL A 119 -0.66 2.65 5.71
CA VAL A 119 -0.54 1.19 5.44
C VAL A 119 -0.02 0.34 6.61
N LEU A 120 0.63 0.93 7.62
CA LEU A 120 1.21 0.19 8.75
C LEU A 120 0.17 -0.51 9.63
N HIS A 121 -1.11 -0.13 9.55
CA HIS A 121 -2.19 -0.83 10.26
C HIS A 121 -2.45 -2.24 9.70
N LEU A 122 -1.99 -2.53 8.47
CA LEU A 122 -2.11 -3.85 7.85
C LEU A 122 -1.21 -4.89 8.53
N PHE A 123 -0.14 -4.44 9.18
CA PHE A 123 0.87 -5.30 9.78
C PHE A 123 0.62 -5.51 11.27
N PRO A 124 0.91 -6.71 11.81
CA PRO A 124 0.97 -6.94 13.24
C PRO A 124 2.10 -6.12 13.89
N ASP A 125 2.01 -5.86 15.20
CA ASP A 125 2.89 -4.91 15.90
C ASP A 125 4.38 -5.25 15.80
N ASN A 126 4.74 -6.54 15.79
CA ASN A 126 6.12 -7.00 15.64
C ASN A 126 6.69 -6.70 14.25
N GLU A 127 5.90 -6.90 13.19
CA GLU A 127 6.31 -6.57 11.82
C GLU A 127 6.34 -5.06 11.60
N ARG A 128 5.36 -4.32 12.13
CA ARG A 128 5.36 -2.86 12.09
C ARG A 128 6.64 -2.29 12.70
N SER A 129 7.01 -2.76 13.90
CA SER A 129 8.23 -2.33 14.59
C SER A 129 9.49 -2.63 13.77
N TYR A 130 9.53 -3.78 13.09
CA TYR A 130 10.62 -4.13 12.19
C TYR A 130 10.75 -3.12 11.04
N TRP A 131 9.66 -2.84 10.32
CA TRP A 131 9.68 -1.89 9.19
C TRP A 131 10.05 -0.47 9.62
N GLU A 132 9.53 0.00 10.76
CA GLU A 132 9.87 1.31 11.31
C GLU A 132 11.34 1.41 11.76
N SER A 133 11.97 0.28 12.11
CA SER A 133 13.37 0.24 12.54
C SER A 133 14.39 0.29 11.39
N VAL A 134 13.94 0.17 10.12
CA VAL A 134 14.83 0.19 8.95
C VAL A 134 15.47 1.57 8.82
N SER A 135 16.76 1.65 9.13
CA SER A 135 17.53 2.90 9.14
C SER A 135 17.89 3.43 7.75
N VAL A 136 18.04 2.53 6.77
CA VAL A 136 18.39 2.88 5.38
C VAL A 136 17.53 2.06 4.43
N TRP A 137 16.54 2.71 3.83
CA TRP A 137 15.69 2.07 2.85
C TRP A 137 16.42 1.86 1.53
N ARG A 138 16.36 0.62 1.04
CA ARG A 138 16.90 0.18 -0.26
C ARG A 138 15.80 -0.52 -1.03
N GLN A 139 16.03 -0.80 -2.31
CA GLN A 139 15.06 -1.48 -3.17
C GLN A 139 14.67 -2.83 -2.60
N SER A 140 15.64 -3.62 -2.10
CA SER A 140 15.35 -4.92 -1.51
C SER A 140 14.39 -4.81 -0.32
N TYR A 141 14.66 -3.90 0.62
CA TYR A 141 13.78 -3.69 1.77
C TYR A 141 12.40 -3.16 1.38
N LEU A 142 12.34 -2.24 0.42
CA LEU A 142 11.06 -1.72 -0.07
C LEU A 142 10.28 -2.82 -0.82
N ASN A 143 10.95 -3.66 -1.60
CA ASN A 143 10.36 -4.80 -2.28
C ASN A 143 9.80 -5.83 -1.29
N ASP A 144 10.58 -6.19 -0.26
CA ASP A 144 10.13 -7.09 0.81
C ASP A 144 8.91 -6.50 1.55
N PHE A 145 8.95 -5.21 1.86
CA PHE A 145 7.83 -4.49 2.49
C PHE A 145 6.57 -4.53 1.64
N LEU A 146 6.68 -4.21 0.35
CA LEU A 146 5.54 -4.21 -0.58
C LEU A 146 4.98 -5.61 -0.79
N THR A 147 5.84 -6.61 -0.88
CA THR A 147 5.44 -8.03 -0.98
C THR A 147 4.66 -8.45 0.26
N ALA A 148 5.19 -8.17 1.46
CA ALA A 148 4.50 -8.46 2.72
C ALA A 148 3.16 -7.71 2.82
N MET A 149 3.12 -6.45 2.39
CA MET A 149 1.89 -5.66 2.35
C MET A 149 0.83 -6.29 1.43
N CYS A 150 1.21 -6.71 0.22
CA CYS A 150 0.30 -7.40 -0.70
C CYS A 150 -0.28 -8.68 -0.09
N LEU A 151 0.56 -9.50 0.56
CA LEU A 151 0.11 -10.70 1.25
C LEU A 151 -0.89 -10.40 2.38
N HIS A 152 -0.63 -9.37 3.19
CA HIS A 152 -1.57 -8.95 4.25
C HIS A 152 -2.89 -8.41 3.69
N ILE A 153 -2.87 -7.70 2.55
CA ILE A 153 -4.09 -7.25 1.86
C ILE A 153 -4.91 -8.45 1.40
N GLU A 154 -4.29 -9.42 0.73
CA GLU A 154 -4.96 -10.62 0.24
C GLU A 154 -5.60 -11.43 1.37
N GLU A 155 -4.86 -11.62 2.46
CA GLU A 155 -5.34 -12.33 3.65
C GLU A 155 -6.48 -11.57 4.35
N HIS A 156 -6.40 -10.24 4.44
CA HIS A 156 -7.47 -9.43 5.02
C HIS A 156 -8.76 -9.50 4.19
N GLU A 157 -8.65 -9.42 2.86
CA GLU A 157 -9.79 -9.57 1.95
C GLU A 157 -10.38 -10.99 1.98
N LYS A 158 -9.53 -12.02 2.14
CA LYS A 158 -9.98 -13.39 2.36
C LYS A 158 -10.81 -13.51 3.65
N ARG A 159 -10.29 -13.01 4.79
CA ARG A 159 -11.02 -13.03 6.07
C ARG A 159 -12.32 -12.24 6.03
N LYS A 160 -12.37 -11.12 5.31
CA LYS A 160 -13.62 -10.36 5.10
C LYS A 160 -14.67 -11.22 4.37
N ARG A 161 -14.28 -11.91 3.30
CA ARG A 161 -15.19 -12.82 2.58
C ARG A 161 -15.69 -13.95 3.46
N GLU A 162 -14.80 -14.57 4.23
CA GLU A 162 -15.18 -15.65 5.17
C GLU A 162 -16.18 -15.15 6.22
N ARG A 163 -15.91 -14.04 6.90
CA ARG A 163 -16.85 -13.44 7.87
C ARG A 163 -18.19 -13.05 7.24
N PHE A 164 -18.18 -12.60 5.99
CA PHE A 164 -19.41 -12.28 5.26
C PHE A 164 -20.24 -13.55 5.00
N ILE A 165 -19.60 -14.63 4.56
CA ILE A 165 -20.24 -15.94 4.38
C ILE A 165 -20.80 -16.45 5.71
N ASP A 166 -20.01 -16.41 6.79
CA ASP A 166 -20.46 -16.84 8.12
C ASP A 166 -21.67 -16.04 8.60
N SER A 167 -21.67 -14.73 8.35
CA SER A 167 -22.80 -13.85 8.69
C SER A 167 -24.07 -14.23 7.92
N ILE A 168 -23.95 -14.53 6.62
CA ILE A 168 -25.09 -15.01 5.81
C ILE A 168 -25.59 -16.36 6.33
N CYS A 169 -24.69 -17.31 6.58
CA CYS A 169 -25.04 -18.62 7.11
C CYS A 169 -25.78 -18.52 8.43
N LEU A 170 -25.32 -17.64 9.34
CA LEU A 170 -25.99 -17.39 10.62
C LEU A 170 -27.40 -16.81 10.43
N ILE A 171 -27.56 -15.81 9.55
CA ILE A 171 -28.87 -15.22 9.25
C ILE A 171 -29.84 -16.27 8.70
N VAL A 172 -29.39 -17.09 7.75
CA VAL A 172 -30.21 -18.16 7.16
C VAL A 172 -30.60 -19.18 8.22
N LEU A 173 -29.66 -19.60 9.07
CA LEU A 173 -29.92 -20.55 10.16
C LEU A 173 -30.95 -20.01 11.16
N VAL A 174 -30.80 -18.76 11.61
CA VAL A 174 -31.75 -18.10 12.52
C VAL A 174 -33.13 -17.94 11.88
N GLY A 175 -33.18 -17.60 10.59
CA GLY A 175 -34.43 -17.51 9.84
C GLY A 175 -35.17 -18.85 9.74
N LEU A 176 -34.43 -19.93 9.43
CA LEU A 176 -34.98 -21.28 9.38
C LEU A 176 -35.48 -21.76 10.75
N LEU A 177 -34.72 -21.54 11.82
CA LEU A 177 -35.14 -21.86 13.19
C LEU A 177 -36.41 -21.11 13.58
N SER A 178 -36.50 -19.82 13.26
CA SER A 178 -37.68 -18.99 13.53
C SER A 178 -38.93 -19.50 12.78
N LEU A 179 -38.76 -19.94 11.54
CA LEU A 179 -39.83 -20.51 10.73
C LEU A 179 -40.32 -21.85 11.31
N VAL A 180 -39.41 -22.72 11.75
CA VAL A 180 -39.76 -24.01 12.37
C VAL A 180 -40.53 -23.76 13.67
N LEU A 181 -40.03 -22.90 14.55
CA LEU A 181 -40.70 -22.57 15.81
C LEU A 181 -42.11 -21.99 15.59
N SER A 182 -42.26 -21.09 14.62
CA SER A 182 -43.56 -20.51 14.24
C SER A 182 -44.57 -21.57 13.78
N LYS A 183 -44.14 -22.49 12.92
CA LYS A 183 -45.00 -23.59 12.45
C LYS A 183 -45.37 -24.56 13.58
N THR A 184 -44.41 -24.92 14.43
CA THR A 184 -44.65 -25.80 15.58
C THR A 184 -45.63 -25.18 16.57
N LEU A 185 -45.47 -23.88 16.88
CA LEU A 185 -46.39 -23.16 17.76
C LEU A 185 -47.81 -23.10 17.18
N THR A 186 -47.93 -22.76 15.89
CA THR A 186 -49.23 -22.72 15.18
C THR A 186 -49.92 -24.09 15.23
N PHE A 187 -49.17 -25.17 15.02
CA PHE A 187 -49.68 -26.53 15.10
C PHE A 187 -50.17 -26.89 16.52
N ILE A 188 -49.38 -26.57 17.55
CA ILE A 188 -49.75 -26.81 18.95
C ILE A 188 -51.05 -26.06 19.30
N ILE A 189 -51.15 -24.77 18.93
CA ILE A 189 -52.34 -23.96 19.16
C ILE A 189 -53.57 -24.60 18.46
N GLY A 190 -53.42 -25.04 17.21
CA GLY A 190 -54.50 -25.72 16.48
C GLY A 190 -55.03 -26.98 17.17
N ILE A 191 -54.16 -27.77 17.82
CA ILE A 191 -54.57 -28.94 18.60
C ILE A 191 -55.44 -28.54 19.80
N PHE A 192 -55.09 -27.47 20.52
CA PHE A 192 -55.86 -27.03 21.70
C PHE A 192 -57.26 -26.49 21.32
N TYR A 193 -57.35 -25.72 20.25
CA TYR A 193 -58.63 -25.13 19.81
C TYR A 193 -59.60 -26.14 19.17
N SER A 194 -59.13 -27.29 18.68
CA SER A 194 -60.00 -28.31 18.10
C SER A 194 -60.71 -29.20 19.12
N ARG A 195 -60.37 -29.07 20.42
CA ARG A 195 -60.93 -29.88 21.52
C ARG A 195 -61.97 -29.16 22.38
N THR A 196 -62.26 -27.90 22.08
CA THR A 196 -63.31 -27.07 22.71
C THR A 196 -64.50 -26.94 21.78
#